data_AF-A0A3E0W6V6-F1
#
_entry.id   AF-A0A3E0W6V6-F1
#
_cell.length_a   1.000
_cell.length_b   1.000
_cell.length_c   1.000
_cell.angle_alpha   90.00
_cell.angle_beta   90.00
_cell.angle_gamma   90.00
#
_symmetry.space_group_name_H-M   'P 1'
#
loop_
_entity.id
_entity.type
_entity.pdbx_description
1 polymer ?
#
loop_
_entity_poly.entity_id
_entity_poly.type
_entity_poly.pdbx_seq_one_letter_code
_entity_poly.pdbx_strand_id
1 'polypeptide(L)'
;MNPADELRILISDGGITEDAVQSITSVTTEKLRSFLNQTQSGMVVADPEKMEVLSIDESMRLSILVAQLTEGFQIDDDERLTAILESLTLECGLTVPNIARLTGLEIEDLESGLHDPASIPIEKKYALALRSSYLINAVGLARNR
;
A
#
# COMPACT_ATOMS: atom_id res chain seq x y z
N MET A 1 -15.28 3.37 -4.52
CA MET A 1 -15.68 4.52 -5.36
C MET A 1 -14.89 4.35 -6.67
N ASN A 2 -14.92 5.23 -7.68
CA ASN A 2 -14.08 5.01 -8.88
C ASN A 2 -12.62 5.35 -8.53
N PRO A 3 -11.61 4.50 -8.85
CA PRO A 3 -10.19 4.80 -8.55
C PRO A 3 -9.71 6.16 -9.08
N ALA A 4 -10.25 6.66 -10.20
CA ALA A 4 -9.92 7.98 -10.71
C ALA A 4 -10.49 9.13 -9.86
N ASP A 5 -11.69 8.94 -9.27
CA ASP A 5 -12.28 9.93 -8.36
C ASP A 5 -11.52 9.97 -7.04
N GLU A 6 -11.22 8.80 -6.48
CA GLU A 6 -10.44 8.65 -5.26
C GLU A 6 -9.03 9.25 -5.39
N LEU A 7 -8.35 8.98 -6.51
CA LEU A 7 -7.03 9.55 -6.77
C LEU A 7 -7.07 11.08 -6.91
N ARG A 8 -8.12 11.64 -7.54
CA ARG A 8 -8.29 13.09 -7.62
C ARG A 8 -8.44 13.72 -6.24
N ILE A 9 -9.23 13.11 -5.36
CA ILE A 9 -9.41 13.58 -3.98
C ILE A 9 -8.07 13.52 -3.23
N LEU A 10 -7.34 12.39 -3.32
CA LEU A 10 -6.02 12.24 -2.70
C LEU A 10 -5.02 13.31 -3.17
N ILE A 11 -5.04 13.66 -4.46
CA ILE A 11 -4.17 14.72 -5.02
C ILE A 11 -4.62 16.10 -4.55
N SER A 12 -5.93 16.40 -4.61
CA SER A 12 -6.45 17.72 -4.22
C SER A 12 -6.24 18.01 -2.74
N ASP A 13 -6.31 16.98 -1.91
CA ASP A 13 -6.14 17.09 -0.46
C ASP A 13 -4.67 17.08 -0.04
N GLY A 14 -3.74 16.92 -1.00
CA GLY A 14 -2.30 16.89 -0.76
C GLY A 14 -1.77 15.59 -0.14
N GLY A 15 -2.56 14.52 -0.16
CA GLY A 15 -2.15 13.20 0.33
C GLY A 15 -1.11 12.51 -0.58
N ILE A 16 -1.10 12.82 -1.87
CA ILE A 16 -0.08 12.38 -2.83
C ILE A 16 0.09 13.38 -3.98
N THR A 17 1.28 13.51 -4.54
CA THR A 17 1.55 14.34 -5.72
C THR A 17 1.47 13.53 -7.01
N GLU A 18 1.13 14.16 -8.15
CA GLU A 18 1.19 13.50 -9.47
C GLU A 18 2.57 12.90 -9.75
N ASP A 19 3.65 13.60 -9.38
CA ASP A 19 5.04 13.12 -9.54
C ASP A 19 5.31 11.85 -8.72
N ALA A 20 4.75 11.75 -7.52
CA ALA A 20 4.86 10.54 -6.69
C ALA A 20 4.07 9.38 -7.31
N VAL A 21 2.86 9.63 -7.81
CA VAL A 21 2.06 8.62 -8.53
C VAL A 21 2.82 8.09 -9.74
N GLN A 22 3.41 8.97 -10.54
CA GLN A 22 4.24 8.61 -11.69
C GLN A 22 5.45 7.76 -11.25
N SER A 23 6.16 8.18 -10.20
CA SER A 23 7.35 7.47 -9.72
C SER A 23 7.02 6.06 -9.21
N ILE A 24 5.88 5.89 -8.52
CA ILE A 24 5.46 4.62 -7.94
C ILE A 24 4.90 3.67 -9.02
N THR A 25 4.08 4.19 -9.92
CA THR A 25 3.33 3.35 -10.89
C THR A 25 4.00 3.24 -12.26
N SER A 26 5.03 4.07 -12.52
CA SER A 26 5.64 4.28 -13.84
C SER A 26 4.67 4.74 -14.92
N VAL A 27 3.48 5.25 -14.56
CA VAL A 27 2.51 5.83 -15.47
C VAL A 27 2.96 7.23 -15.87
N THR A 28 2.99 7.53 -17.17
CA THR A 28 3.36 8.86 -17.69
C THR A 28 2.36 9.92 -17.25
N THR A 29 2.83 11.17 -17.15
CA THR A 29 1.99 12.32 -16.79
C THR A 29 0.79 12.47 -17.75
N GLU A 30 1.00 12.20 -19.03
CA GLU A 30 -0.04 12.27 -20.07
C GLU A 30 -1.13 11.23 -19.86
N LYS A 31 -0.76 9.96 -19.62
CA LYS A 31 -1.69 8.88 -19.29
C LYS A 31 -2.42 9.11 -17.97
N LEU A 32 -1.71 9.59 -16.95
CA LEU A 32 -2.31 9.91 -15.65
C LEU A 32 -3.37 11.01 -15.79
N ARG A 33 -3.06 12.09 -16.50
CA ARG A 33 -4.03 13.17 -16.76
C ARG A 33 -5.21 12.70 -17.60
N SER A 34 -4.98 11.88 -18.63
CA SER A 34 -6.04 11.23 -19.40
C SER A 34 -6.97 10.42 -18.49
N PHE A 35 -6.41 9.60 -17.59
CA PHE A 35 -7.17 8.80 -16.63
C PHE A 35 -7.98 9.64 -15.64
N LEU A 36 -7.40 10.70 -15.07
CA LEU A 36 -8.10 11.58 -14.13
C LEU A 36 -9.24 12.36 -14.82
N ASN A 37 -9.07 12.73 -16.10
CA ASN A 37 -10.06 13.48 -16.86
C ASN A 37 -11.20 12.63 -17.43
N GLN A 38 -10.99 11.32 -17.65
CA GLN A 38 -11.99 10.39 -18.20
C GLN A 38 -13.28 10.30 -17.39
N THR A 39 -13.24 10.61 -16.09
CA THR A 39 -14.39 10.48 -15.19
C THR A 39 -15.20 11.78 -15.05
N GLN A 40 -14.71 12.91 -15.57
CA GLN A 40 -15.55 14.10 -15.78
C GLN A 40 -16.46 13.85 -16.99
N SER A 41 -17.50 13.04 -16.80
CA SER A 41 -18.55 12.82 -17.79
C SER A 41 -19.15 14.17 -18.22
N GLY A 42 -18.81 14.60 -19.43
CA GLY A 42 -19.35 15.80 -20.07
C GLY A 42 -18.37 16.53 -20.99
N MET A 43 -17.05 16.38 -20.79
CA MET A 43 -16.09 16.97 -21.73
C MET A 43 -15.88 16.04 -22.92
N VAL A 44 -16.37 16.49 -24.08
CA VAL A 44 -15.98 15.97 -25.39
C VAL A 44 -14.46 16.15 -25.48
N VAL A 45 -13.71 15.05 -25.37
CA VAL A 45 -12.26 15.07 -25.62
C VAL A 45 -12.09 15.50 -27.07
N ALA A 46 -11.38 16.61 -27.28
CA ALA A 46 -11.28 17.28 -28.58
C ALA A 46 -10.56 16.46 -29.66
N ASP A 47 -9.97 15.30 -29.30
CA ASP A 47 -9.27 14.42 -30.25
C ASP A 47 -9.07 13.00 -29.67
N PRO A 48 -9.90 12.00 -30.01
CA PRO A 48 -9.74 10.64 -29.52
C PRO A 48 -8.44 9.96 -29.98
N GLU A 49 -7.77 10.50 -31.02
CA GLU A 49 -6.50 9.96 -31.53
C GLU A 49 -5.28 10.31 -30.65
N LYS A 50 -5.39 11.30 -29.76
CA LYS A 50 -4.31 11.72 -28.83
C LYS A 50 -4.46 11.20 -27.41
N MET A 51 -5.48 10.37 -27.18
CA MET A 51 -5.79 9.87 -25.86
C MET A 51 -4.85 8.71 -25.53
N GLU A 52 -3.82 8.98 -24.73
CA GLU A 52 -3.01 7.89 -24.19
C GLU A 52 -3.86 7.10 -23.19
N VAL A 53 -4.03 5.82 -23.50
CA VAL A 53 -4.81 4.87 -22.69
C VAL A 53 -3.84 4.10 -21.79
N LEU A 54 -4.23 3.88 -20.53
CA LEU A 54 -3.51 2.98 -19.64
C LEU A 54 -3.57 1.56 -20.19
N SER A 55 -2.42 0.89 -20.23
CA SER A 55 -2.40 -0.57 -20.34
C SER A 55 -3.14 -1.22 -19.15
N ILE A 56 -3.53 -2.49 -19.30
CA ILE A 56 -4.21 -3.24 -18.23
C ILE A 56 -3.37 -3.25 -16.95
N ASP A 57 -2.06 -3.45 -17.09
CA ASP A 57 -1.10 -3.52 -16.00
C ASP A 57 -0.90 -2.15 -15.31
N GLU A 58 -0.81 -1.05 -16.08
CA GLU A 58 -0.80 0.31 -15.54
C GLU A 58 -2.10 0.65 -14.78
N SER A 59 -3.25 0.29 -15.35
CA SER A 59 -4.56 0.47 -14.71
C SER A 59 -4.67 -0.31 -13.41
N MET A 60 -4.17 -1.55 -13.40
CA MET A 60 -4.17 -2.41 -12.21
C MET A 60 -3.26 -1.83 -11.11
N ARG A 61 -2.01 -1.45 -11.43
CA ARG A 61 -1.10 -0.82 -10.46
C ARG A 61 -1.68 0.45 -9.86
N LEU A 62 -2.27 1.30 -10.70
CA LEU A 62 -2.87 2.55 -10.23
C LEU A 62 -4.06 2.30 -9.31
N SER A 63 -4.94 1.35 -9.68
CA SER A 63 -6.09 0.96 -8.86
C SER A 63 -5.67 0.37 -7.51
N ILE A 64 -4.64 -0.49 -7.51
CA ILE A 64 -4.07 -1.06 -6.27
C ILE A 64 -3.51 0.06 -5.40
N LEU A 65 -2.70 0.97 -5.96
CA LEU A 65 -2.12 2.08 -5.19
C LEU A 65 -3.21 2.93 -4.55
N VAL A 66 -4.25 3.29 -5.31
CA VAL A 66 -5.35 4.12 -4.80
C VAL A 66 -6.05 3.42 -3.65
N ALA A 67 -6.45 2.15 -3.81
CA ALA A 67 -7.11 1.40 -2.75
C ALA A 67 -6.24 1.31 -1.47
N GLN A 68 -4.93 1.09 -1.62
CA GLN A 68 -4.01 1.03 -0.48
C GLN A 68 -3.87 2.38 0.23
N LEU A 69 -3.97 3.51 -0.50
CA LEU A 69 -3.87 4.85 0.09
C LEU A 69 -5.20 5.34 0.67
N THR A 70 -6.35 4.91 0.15
CA THR A 70 -7.67 5.34 0.63
C THR A 70 -8.20 4.45 1.75
N GLU A 71 -8.27 3.14 1.50
CA GLU A 71 -8.77 2.17 2.47
C GLU A 71 -7.70 1.85 3.51
N GLY A 72 -6.47 1.63 3.04
CA GLY A 72 -5.36 1.29 3.92
C GLY A 72 -5.04 2.39 4.94
N PHE A 73 -5.36 3.67 4.67
CA PHE A 73 -5.18 4.76 5.65
C PHE A 73 -6.09 4.65 6.88
N GLN A 74 -7.28 4.05 6.74
CA GLN A 74 -8.28 3.97 7.81
C GLN A 74 -7.99 2.86 8.83
N ILE A 75 -7.01 1.99 8.56
CA ILE A 75 -6.65 0.86 9.42
C ILE A 75 -5.90 1.39 10.66
N ASP A 76 -6.36 0.97 11.84
CA ASP A 76 -5.75 1.29 13.13
C ASP A 76 -4.35 0.68 13.28
N ASP A 77 -3.47 1.31 14.04
CA ASP A 77 -2.08 0.86 14.21
C ASP A 77 -1.97 -0.56 14.78
N ASP A 78 -2.90 -0.96 15.65
CA ASP A 78 -2.91 -2.30 16.23
C ASP A 78 -3.33 -3.34 15.21
N GLU A 79 -4.35 -3.03 14.41
CA GLU A 79 -4.80 -3.88 13.31
C GLU A 79 -3.69 -4.01 12.23
N ARG A 80 -2.98 -2.92 11.92
CA ARG A 80 -1.81 -2.95 11.02
C ARG A 80 -0.71 -3.85 11.54
N LEU A 81 -0.37 -3.72 12.83
CA LEU A 81 0.68 -4.53 13.44
C LEU A 81 0.32 -6.01 13.40
N THR A 82 -0.91 -6.37 13.80
CA THR A 82 -1.39 -7.75 13.72
C THR A 82 -1.36 -8.24 12.28
N ALA A 83 -1.87 -7.48 11.31
CA ALA A 83 -1.87 -7.87 9.90
C ALA A 83 -0.45 -8.12 9.34
N ILE A 84 0.54 -7.28 9.70
CA ILE A 84 1.95 -7.50 9.31
C ILE A 84 2.46 -8.85 9.83
N LEU A 85 2.20 -9.16 11.11
CA LEU A 85 2.66 -10.40 11.73
C LEU A 85 1.89 -11.63 11.20
N GLU A 86 0.60 -11.49 10.93
CA GLU A 86 -0.23 -12.52 10.30
C GLU A 86 0.24 -12.81 8.86
N SER A 87 0.54 -11.79 8.06
CA SER A 87 1.07 -12.03 6.71
C SER A 87 2.42 -12.76 6.76
N LEU A 88 3.31 -12.44 7.73
CA LEU A 88 4.57 -13.18 7.90
C LEU A 88 4.34 -14.63 8.34
N THR A 89 3.36 -14.87 9.22
CA THR A 89 3.14 -16.21 9.79
C THR A 89 2.25 -17.09 8.91
N LEU A 90 1.05 -16.61 8.57
CA LEU A 90 0.03 -17.36 7.84
C LEU A 90 0.33 -17.44 6.33
N GLU A 91 0.70 -16.31 5.71
CA GLU A 91 0.91 -16.30 4.26
C GLU A 91 2.34 -16.67 3.85
N CYS A 92 3.34 -16.30 4.65
CA CYS A 92 4.74 -16.57 4.34
C CYS A 92 5.27 -17.82 5.05
N GLY A 93 4.50 -18.41 5.98
CA GLY A 93 4.87 -19.63 6.68
C GLY A 93 6.02 -19.46 7.67
N LEU A 94 6.38 -18.24 8.06
CA LEU A 94 7.42 -18.02 9.07
C LEU A 94 6.86 -18.32 10.45
N THR A 95 7.64 -19.02 11.27
CA THR A 95 7.26 -19.19 12.69
C THR A 95 7.67 -17.94 13.49
N VAL A 96 7.01 -17.69 14.63
CA VAL A 96 7.39 -16.61 15.55
C VAL A 96 8.89 -16.68 15.91
N PRO A 97 9.48 -17.86 16.21
CA PRO A 97 10.94 -17.99 16.39
C PRO A 97 11.78 -17.58 15.17
N ASN A 98 11.30 -17.81 13.94
CA ASN A 98 12.02 -17.32 12.75
C ASN A 98 12.02 -15.80 12.69
N ILE A 99 10.86 -15.17 12.94
CA ILE A 99 10.72 -13.71 12.94
C ILE A 99 11.61 -13.12 14.04
N ALA A 100 11.54 -13.63 15.26
CA ALA A 100 12.41 -13.22 16.38
C ALA A 100 13.89 -13.30 15.99
N ARG A 101 14.32 -14.41 15.38
CA ARG A 101 15.71 -14.61 14.95
C ARG A 101 16.17 -13.63 13.87
N LEU A 102 15.31 -13.31 12.92
CA LEU A 102 15.61 -12.42 11.80
C LEU A 102 15.57 -10.94 12.17
N THR A 103 14.77 -10.58 13.19
CA THR A 103 14.53 -9.20 13.60
C THR A 103 15.22 -8.83 14.91
N GLY A 104 15.66 -9.80 15.70
CA GLY A 104 16.14 -9.58 17.07
C GLY A 104 15.04 -9.03 17.99
N LEU A 105 13.77 -9.33 17.70
CA LEU A 105 12.63 -9.03 18.58
C LEU A 105 12.44 -10.18 19.57
N GLU A 106 11.91 -9.86 20.74
CA GLU A 106 11.56 -10.87 21.74
C GLU A 106 10.32 -11.65 21.29
N ILE A 107 10.28 -12.94 21.61
CA ILE A 107 9.18 -13.84 21.21
C ILE A 107 7.89 -13.39 21.88
N GLU A 108 7.94 -13.02 23.16
CA GLU A 108 6.78 -12.58 23.93
C GLU A 108 6.13 -11.34 23.31
N ASP A 109 6.95 -10.39 22.82
CA ASP A 109 6.43 -9.18 22.17
C ASP A 109 5.77 -9.49 20.82
N LEU A 110 6.29 -10.49 20.08
CA LEU A 110 5.69 -10.95 18.82
C LEU A 110 4.36 -11.69 19.05
N GLU A 111 4.29 -12.55 20.06
CA GLU A 111 3.06 -13.24 20.46
C GLU A 111 2.00 -12.25 20.94
N SER A 112 2.39 -11.26 21.75
CA SER A 112 1.50 -10.16 22.11
C SER A 112 1.04 -9.38 20.88
N GLY A 113 1.91 -9.15 19.88
CA GLY A 113 1.52 -8.45 18.65
C GLY A 113 0.47 -9.19 17.82
N LEU A 114 0.49 -10.53 17.87
CA LEU A 114 -0.48 -11.39 17.19
C LEU A 114 -1.82 -11.49 17.92
N HIS A 115 -1.83 -11.37 19.25
CA HIS A 115 -2.99 -11.75 20.06
C HIS A 115 -3.61 -10.59 20.87
N ASP A 116 -2.81 -9.65 21.33
CA ASP A 116 -3.23 -8.52 22.14
C ASP A 116 -2.29 -7.31 21.92
N PRO A 117 -2.28 -6.73 20.70
CA PRO A 117 -1.42 -5.59 20.38
C PRO A 117 -1.71 -4.40 21.31
N ALA A 118 -2.95 -4.19 21.74
CA ALA A 118 -3.35 -3.10 22.62
C ALA A 118 -2.58 -3.06 23.95
N SER A 119 -2.12 -4.22 24.44
CA SER A 119 -1.32 -4.34 25.67
C SER A 119 0.12 -3.86 25.55
N ILE A 120 0.63 -3.70 24.32
CA ILE A 120 2.06 -3.43 24.06
C ILE A 120 2.35 -1.92 24.16
N PRO A 121 3.40 -1.51 24.91
CA PRO A 121 3.86 -0.13 24.90
C PRO A 121 4.22 0.38 23.51
N ILE A 122 3.98 1.67 23.24
CA ILE A 122 4.15 2.25 21.91
C ILE A 122 5.58 2.10 21.36
N GLU A 123 6.60 2.17 22.22
CA GLU A 123 8.00 2.01 21.82
C GLU A 123 8.28 0.59 21.30
N LYS A 124 7.63 -0.41 21.90
CA LYS A 124 7.72 -1.81 21.48
C LYS A 124 6.91 -2.05 20.20
N LYS A 125 5.70 -1.48 20.08
CA LYS A 125 4.92 -1.52 18.83
C LYS A 125 5.71 -0.95 17.66
N TYR A 126 6.37 0.19 17.86
CA TYR A 126 7.24 0.79 16.85
C TYR A 126 8.36 -0.16 16.42
N ALA A 127 9.05 -0.79 17.38
CA ALA A 127 10.11 -1.75 17.07
C ALA A 127 9.59 -3.00 16.31
N LEU A 128 8.44 -3.54 16.74
CA LEU A 128 7.77 -4.66 16.07
C LEU A 128 7.40 -4.29 14.63
N ALA A 129 6.68 -3.18 14.44
CA ALA A 129 6.22 -2.73 13.14
C ALA A 129 7.40 -2.44 12.19
N LEU A 130 8.42 -1.71 12.64
CA LEU A 130 9.57 -1.34 11.81
C LEU A 130 10.34 -2.57 11.31
N ARG A 131 10.66 -3.51 12.22
CA ARG A 131 11.50 -4.66 11.87
C ARG A 131 10.73 -5.73 11.11
N SER A 132 9.44 -5.93 11.42
CA SER A 132 8.58 -6.86 10.68
C SER A 132 8.22 -6.34 9.29
N SER A 133 8.01 -5.03 9.13
CA SER A 133 7.76 -4.41 7.82
C SER A 133 8.94 -4.61 6.86
N TYR A 134 10.18 -4.62 7.36
CA TYR A 134 11.34 -4.95 6.54
C TYR A 134 11.26 -6.37 5.96
N LEU A 135 10.79 -7.35 6.74
CA LEU A 135 10.61 -8.72 6.26
C LEU A 135 9.50 -8.81 5.21
N ILE A 136 8.37 -8.13 5.42
CA ILE A 136 7.29 -8.07 4.42
C ILE A 136 7.80 -7.48 3.11
N ASN A 137 8.56 -6.38 3.17
CA ASN A 137 9.16 -5.80 1.97
C ASN A 137 10.11 -6.78 1.27
N ALA A 138 10.94 -7.50 2.02
CA ALA A 138 11.84 -8.53 1.47
C ALA A 138 11.06 -9.66 0.77
N VAL A 139 9.94 -10.11 1.35
CA VAL A 139 9.04 -11.10 0.72
C VAL A 139 8.43 -10.54 -0.57
N GLY A 140 7.94 -9.28 -0.54
CA GLY A 140 7.39 -8.62 -1.73
C GLY A 140 8.40 -8.54 -2.87
N LEU A 141 9.65 -8.17 -2.58
CA LEU A 141 10.74 -8.15 -3.56
C LEU A 141 11.09 -9.53 -4.13
N ALA A 142 10.89 -10.60 -3.35
CA ALA A 142 11.14 -11.97 -3.81
C ALA A 142 9.99 -12.52 -4.67
N ARG A 143 8.73 -12.17 -4.36
CA ARG A 143 7.53 -12.62 -5.11
C ARG A 143 7.36 -11.91 -6.46
N ASN A 144 7.88 -10.69 -6.60
CA ASN A 144 7.80 -9.89 -7.82
C ASN A 144 8.98 -10.11 -8.79
N ARG A 145 9.79 -11.16 -8.57
CA ARG A 145 10.81 -11.66 -9.51
C ARG A 145 10.36 -12.98 -10.12
#